data_AF-A0A7W1I3Z0-F1
#
_entry.id   AF-A0A7W1I3Z0-F1
#
_cell.length_a   1.000
_cell.length_b   1.000
_cell.length_c   1.000
_cell.angle_alpha   90.00
_cell.angle_beta   90.00
_cell.angle_gamma   90.00
#
_symmetry.space_group_name_H-M   'P 1'
#
loop_
_entity.id
_entity.type
_entity.pdbx_description
1 polymer ?
#
loop_
_entity_poly.entity_id
_entity_poly.type
_entity_poly.pdbx_seq_one_letter_code
_entity_poly.pdbx_strand_id
1 'polypeptide(L)'
;YLGLIGSRAKVARIYDQILSEGLPIESLARVHAPIGFDIGAVTPAEIAVSILAELIAVRRGAQTAGLSMKRLQLAALKQRT
;
A
#
# COMPACT_ATOMS: atom_id res chain seq x y z
N TYR A 1 -6.76 -9.26 4.88
CA TYR A 1 -6.41 -7.98 4.24
C TYR A 1 -5.77 -7.09 5.29
N LEU A 2 -4.61 -6.52 5.01
CA LEU A 2 -3.88 -5.64 5.93
C LEU A 2 -3.48 -4.39 5.16
N GLY A 3 -3.90 -3.22 5.63
CA GLY A 3 -3.60 -1.95 4.98
C GLY A 3 -2.87 -0.99 5.91
N LEU A 4 -1.96 -0.20 5.32
CA LEU A 4 -1.21 0.83 6.01
C LEU A 4 -1.62 2.20 5.47
N ILE A 5 -2.16 3.03 6.36
CA ILE A 5 -2.49 4.43 6.04
C ILE A 5 -1.23 5.29 6.14
N GLY A 6 -1.01 6.14 5.15
CA GLY A 6 0.05 7.14 5.18
C GLY A 6 0.41 7.65 3.80
N SER A 7 1.09 8.79 3.74
CA SER A 7 1.70 9.26 2.48
C SER A 7 2.72 8.24 1.98
N ARG A 8 3.01 8.26 0.68
CA ARG A 8 4.03 7.38 0.07
C ARG A 8 5.38 7.46 0.79
N ALA A 9 5.79 8.67 1.18
CA ALA A 9 7.02 8.91 1.94
C ALA A 9 6.97 8.30 3.34
N LYS A 10 5.81 8.35 4.03
CA LYS A 10 5.65 7.72 5.35
C LYS A 10 5.72 6.20 5.24
N VAL A 11 5.04 5.62 4.25
CA VAL A 11 5.07 4.17 4.01
C VAL A 11 6.49 3.67 3.75
N ALA A 12 7.25 4.36 2.90
CA ALA A 12 8.64 3.99 2.61
C ALA A 12 9.51 3.95 3.87
N ARG A 13 9.43 4.97 4.74
CA ARG A 13 10.18 5.00 6.01
C ARG A 13 9.80 3.87 6.95
N ILE A 14 8.51 3.54 7.04
CA ILE A 14 8.03 2.42 7.86
C ILE A 14 8.60 1.09 7.34
N TYR A 15 8.63 0.90 6.01
CA TYR A 15 9.18 -0.31 5.41
C TYR A 15 10.69 -0.41 5.65
N ASP A 16 11.44 0.68 5.46
CA ASP A 16 12.87 0.73 5.73
C ASP A 16 13.16 0.37 7.21
N GLN A 17 12.36 0.91 8.14
CA GLN A 17 12.48 0.59 9.56
C GLN A 17 12.21 -0.90 9.84
N ILE A 18 11.10 -1.44 9.33
CA ILE A 18 10.73 -2.86 9.52
C ILE A 18 11.83 -3.80 8.98
N LEU A 19 12.38 -3.49 7.80
CA LEU A 19 13.46 -4.28 7.22
C LEU A 19 14.74 -4.18 8.05
N SER A 20 15.04 -3.00 8.62
CA SER A 20 16.19 -2.82 9.50
C SER A 20 16.08 -3.60 10.82
N GLU A 21 14.86 -3.89 11.26
CA GLU A 21 14.56 -4.73 12.44
C GLU A 21 14.66 -6.24 12.13
N GLY A 22 15.01 -6.62 10.89
CA GLY A 22 15.24 -8.00 10.49
C GLY A 22 14.00 -8.76 10.04
N LEU A 23 12.87 -8.07 9.81
CA LEU A 23 11.68 -8.71 9.26
C LEU A 23 11.83 -8.96 7.74
N PRO A 24 11.46 -10.16 7.26
CA PRO A 24 11.61 -10.52 5.84
C PRO A 24 10.64 -9.73 4.94
N ILE A 25 11.12 -9.37 3.75
CA ILE A 25 10.36 -8.57 2.77
C ILE A 25 9.08 -9.28 2.28
N GLU A 26 9.09 -10.61 2.32
CA GLU A 26 7.94 -11.47 1.99
C GLU A 26 6.77 -11.23 2.95
N SER A 27 7.06 -10.86 4.20
CA SER A 27 6.02 -10.49 5.17
C SER A 27 5.32 -9.20 4.78
N LEU A 28 6.05 -8.26 4.16
CA LEU A 28 5.52 -6.98 3.69
C LEU A 28 4.70 -7.13 2.40
N ALA A 29 4.92 -8.18 1.61
CA ALA A 29 4.19 -8.40 0.35
C ALA A 29 2.66 -8.52 0.52
N ARG A 30 2.20 -8.89 1.72
CA ARG A 30 0.76 -8.98 2.06
C ARG A 30 0.13 -7.65 2.48
N VAL A 31 0.94 -6.61 2.69
CA VAL A 31 0.48 -5.29 3.14
C VAL A 31 0.07 -4.45 1.93
N HIS A 32 -1.06 -3.76 2.05
CA HIS A 32 -1.54 -2.77 1.08
C HIS A 32 -1.14 -1.38 1.57
N ALA A 33 -0.15 -0.75 0.93
CA ALA A 33 0.45 0.49 1.43
C ALA A 33 0.89 1.44 0.30
N PRO A 34 0.45 2.71 0.30
CA PRO A 34 -0.70 3.23 1.07
C PRO A 34 -1.98 2.47 0.75
N ILE A 35 -2.85 2.31 1.74
CA ILE A 35 -4.22 1.82 1.52
C ILE A 35 -5.06 2.90 0.83
N GLY A 36 -5.98 2.46 -0.02
CA GLY A 36 -6.93 3.25 -0.78
C GLY A 36 -6.53 3.37 -2.24
N PHE A 37 -7.52 3.57 -3.10
CA PHE A 37 -7.25 3.95 -4.49
C PHE A 37 -6.71 5.36 -4.60
N ASP A 38 -5.82 5.56 -5.57
CA ASP A 38 -5.29 6.87 -5.88
C ASP A 38 -6.34 7.71 -6.63
N ILE A 39 -7.16 8.41 -5.86
CA ILE A 39 -8.22 9.31 -6.35
C ILE A 39 -7.89 10.78 -6.11
N GLY A 40 -6.66 11.11 -5.70
CA GLY A 40 -6.29 12.47 -5.30
C GLY A 40 -6.92 12.93 -3.97
N ALA A 41 -7.28 11.99 -3.09
CA ALA A 41 -7.94 12.28 -1.82
C ALA A 41 -7.09 13.17 -0.88
N VAL A 42 -7.71 14.20 -0.31
CA VAL A 42 -7.11 15.13 0.65
C VAL A 42 -7.89 15.13 1.96
N THR A 43 -9.22 15.10 1.90
CA THR A 43 -10.06 15.16 3.10
C THR A 43 -10.24 13.77 3.72
N PRO A 44 -10.50 13.67 5.04
CA PRO A 44 -10.78 12.37 5.68
C PRO A 44 -11.92 11.59 5.02
N ALA A 45 -12.95 12.29 4.53
CA ALA A 45 -14.08 11.67 3.83
C ALA A 45 -13.64 11.06 2.49
N GLU A 46 -12.87 11.78 1.68
CA GLU A 46 -12.32 11.26 0.43
C GLU A 46 -11.41 10.05 0.66
N ILE A 47 -10.56 10.11 1.69
CA ILE A 47 -9.69 9.00 2.09
C ILE A 47 -10.53 7.78 2.50
N ALA A 48 -11.61 7.98 3.26
CA ALA A 48 -12.51 6.89 3.63
C ALA A 48 -13.17 6.24 2.40
N VAL A 49 -13.60 7.04 1.41
CA VAL A 49 -14.16 6.52 0.16
C VAL A 49 -13.12 5.72 -0.63
N SER A 50 -11.89 6.22 -0.73
CA SER A 50 -10.83 5.51 -1.46
C SER A 50 -10.47 4.17 -0.84
N ILE A 51 -10.44 4.11 0.50
CA ILE A 51 -10.23 2.88 1.28
C ILE A 51 -11.40 1.92 1.10
N LEU A 52 -12.63 2.40 1.23
CA LEU A 52 -13.83 1.56 1.09
C LEU A 52 -13.95 0.97 -0.31
N ALA A 53 -13.62 1.75 -1.35
CA ALA A 53 -13.57 1.28 -2.72
C ALA A 53 -12.56 0.13 -2.90
N GLU A 54 -11.37 0.24 -2.31
CA GLU A 54 -10.38 -0.84 -2.33
C GLU A 54 -10.89 -2.10 -1.61
N LEU A 55 -11.49 -1.95 -0.42
CA LEU A 55 -12.06 -3.06 0.34
C LEU A 55 -13.16 -3.79 -0.44
N ILE A 56 -14.06 -3.06 -1.09
CA ILE A 56 -15.10 -3.63 -1.94
C ILE A 56 -14.49 -4.38 -3.12
N ALA A 57 -13.48 -3.80 -3.78
CA ALA A 57 -12.82 -4.41 -4.93
C ALA A 57 -12.14 -5.74 -4.55
N VAL A 58 -11.41 -5.77 -3.44
CA VAL A 58 -10.81 -7.00 -2.89
C VAL A 58 -11.89 -8.04 -2.58
N ARG A 59 -12.98 -7.63 -1.91
CA ARG A 59 -14.09 -8.54 -1.58
C ARG A 59 -14.78 -9.12 -2.81
N ARG A 60 -14.84 -8.36 -3.91
CA ARG A 60 -15.46 -8.78 -5.18
C ARG A 60 -14.50 -9.50 -6.12
N GLY A 61 -13.22 -9.64 -5.76
CA GLY A 61 -12.20 -10.22 -6.64
C GLY A 61 -11.92 -9.38 -7.89
N ALA A 62 -12.20 -8.08 -7.85
CA ALA A 62 -11.93 -7.18 -8.96
C ALA A 62 -10.42 -7.04 -9.19
N GLN A 63 -9.99 -6.99 -10.45
CA GLN A 63 -8.58 -6.75 -10.77
C GLN A 63 -8.20 -5.31 -10.42
N THR A 64 -7.51 -5.12 -9.30
CA THR A 64 -7.03 -3.81 -8.82
C THR A 64 -5.61 -3.47 -9.30
N ALA A 65 -5.05 -4.30 -10.18
CA ALA A 65 -3.63 -4.29 -10.60
C ALA A 65 -3.14 -2.96 -11.22
N GLY A 66 -4.05 -2.05 -11.58
CA GLY A 66 -3.72 -0.71 -12.11
C GLY A 66 -3.86 0.44 -11.12
N LEU A 67 -4.45 0.24 -9.93
CA LEU A 67 -4.90 1.33 -9.04
C LEU A 67 -4.29 1.27 -7.63
N SER A 68 -3.60 0.17 -7.30
CA SER A 68 -2.82 0.03 -6.06
C SER A 68 -1.34 -0.06 -6.41
N MET A 69 -0.53 0.79 -5.78
CA MET A 69 0.94 0.97 -5.95
C MET A 69 1.79 -0.28 -5.63
N LYS A 70 1.21 -1.48 -5.58
CA LYS A 70 1.93 -2.76 -5.42
C LYS A 70 3.09 -2.94 -6.42
N ARG A 71 3.04 -2.30 -7.60
CA ARG A 71 4.10 -2.41 -8.62
C ARG A 71 5.34 -1.52 -8.36
N LEU A 72 5.19 -0.34 -7.77
CA LEU A 72 6.30 0.62 -7.67
C LEU A 72 7.21 0.36 -6.46
N GLN A 73 6.67 -0.16 -5.35
CA GLN A 73 7.47 -0.44 -4.16
C GLN A 73 8.34 -1.70 -4.32
N LEU A 74 7.81 -2.81 -4.84
CA LEU A 74 8.61 -4.03 -5.08
C LEU A 74 9.72 -3.80 -6.11
N ALA A 75 9.49 -2.96 -7.12
CA ALA A 75 10.52 -2.62 -8.11
C ALA A 75 11.62 -1.70 -7.54
N ALA A 76 11.27 -0.79 -6.62
CA ALA A 76 12.22 0.10 -5.95
C ALA A 76 13.04 -0.62 -4.85
N LEU A 77 12.44 -1.59 -4.15
CA LEU A 77 13.14 -2.38 -3.13
C LEU A 77 14.12 -3.40 -3.72
N LYS A 78 13.84 -3.95 -4.91
CA LYS A 78 14.76 -4.88 -5.60
C LYS A 78 16.00 -4.22 -6.23
N GLN A 79 16.01 -2.90 -6.38
CA GLN A 79 17.14 -2.16 -6.99
C GLN A 79 18.21 -1.72 -5.96
N ARG A 80 18.04 -2.05 -4.68
CA ARG A 80 18.94 -1.67 -3.58
C ARG A 80 19.74 -2.83 -2.98
N THR A 81 19.62 -4.01 -3.57
CA THR A 81 20.46 -5.21 -3.34
C THR A 81 21.27 -5.49 -4.58
#